data_AF-A0A4S4A311-F1
#
_entry.id   AF-A0A4S4A311-F1
#
_cell.length_a   1.000
_cell.length_b   1.000
_cell.length_c   1.000
_cell.angle_alpha   90.00
_cell.angle_beta   90.00
_cell.angle_gamma   90.00
#
_symmetry.space_group_name_H-M   'P 1'
#
loop_
_entity.id
_entity.type
_entity.pdbx_description
1 polymer ?
#
loop_
_entity_poly.entity_id
_entity_poly.type
_entity_poly.pdbx_seq_one_letter_code
_entity_poly.pdbx_strand_id
1 'polypeptide(L)'
;MNYLLLLLTLFSYTTQEQQNPLVNTKWENKVAENCISYLTFKADGTYENYNCEWGYHYSGKYEIKKDTITLLEIDLLSDVPSVNEENNYKTGIIRRNKLIYKGSFLQYVSWENYDHENNKWSGDIIFPEKIFYIKVAK
;
A
#
# COMPACT_ATOMS: atom_id res chain seq x y z
N MET A 1 -27.83 -13.18 -46.87
CA MET A 1 -28.20 -12.81 -45.49
C MET A 1 -27.54 -13.83 -44.56
N ASN A 2 -26.33 -13.54 -44.02
CA ASN A 2 -25.67 -14.24 -42.89
C ASN A 2 -24.20 -13.84 -42.69
N TYR A 3 -23.84 -12.56 -42.84
CA TYR A 3 -22.50 -12.07 -42.44
C TYR A 3 -22.52 -11.23 -41.15
N LEU A 4 -23.71 -10.97 -40.59
CA LEU A 4 -23.87 -10.12 -39.41
C LEU A 4 -23.62 -10.84 -38.07
N LEU A 5 -23.58 -12.18 -38.07
CA LEU A 5 -23.42 -12.99 -36.86
C LEU A 5 -21.96 -13.28 -36.48
N LEU A 6 -20.99 -13.05 -37.38
CA LEU A 6 -19.57 -13.31 -37.10
C LEU A 6 -18.83 -12.13 -36.45
N LEU A 7 -19.40 -10.92 -36.48
CA LEU A 7 -18.81 -9.73 -35.85
C LEU A 7 -19.14 -9.61 -34.36
N LEU A 8 -20.13 -10.35 -33.87
CA LEU A 8 -20.58 -10.30 -32.47
C LEU A 8 -19.84 -11.28 -31.53
N THR A 9 -19.00 -12.19 -32.05
CA THR A 9 -18.19 -13.08 -31.21
C THR A 9 -16.81 -12.49 -30.87
N LEU A 10 -16.37 -11.42 -31.55
CA LEU A 10 -15.11 -10.72 -31.27
C LEU A 10 -15.19 -9.75 -30.09
N PHE A 11 -16.40 -9.49 -29.58
CA PHE A 11 -16.63 -8.78 -28.31
C PHE A 11 -16.77 -9.74 -27.12
N SER A 12 -16.23 -10.96 -27.25
CA SER A 12 -16.03 -11.84 -26.11
C SER A 12 -14.93 -11.27 -25.22
N TYR A 13 -15.32 -10.32 -24.36
CA TYR A 13 -14.83 -10.18 -23.00
C TYR A 13 -13.36 -10.57 -22.80
N THR A 14 -12.44 -9.83 -23.41
CA THR A 14 -11.20 -9.55 -22.69
C THR A 14 -11.54 -8.48 -21.65
N THR A 15 -12.28 -8.87 -20.61
CA THR A 15 -11.99 -8.32 -19.29
C THR A 15 -10.61 -8.85 -18.95
N GLN A 16 -9.59 -8.29 -19.61
CA GLN A 16 -8.22 -8.42 -19.18
C GLN A 16 -8.27 -7.74 -17.83
N GLU A 17 -8.41 -8.55 -16.77
CA GLU A 17 -8.28 -8.11 -15.39
C GLU A 17 -7.00 -7.30 -15.39
N GLN A 18 -7.12 -5.97 -15.38
CA GLN A 18 -6.00 -5.10 -15.66
C GLN A 18 -5.01 -5.40 -14.55
N GLN A 19 -3.93 -6.10 -14.90
CA GLN A 19 -2.98 -6.58 -13.93
C GLN A 19 -2.57 -5.38 -13.08
N ASN A 20 -2.86 -5.45 -11.79
CA ASN A 20 -2.82 -4.27 -10.93
C ASN A 20 -1.44 -3.63 -11.06
N PRO A 21 -1.33 -2.34 -11.46
CA PRO A 21 -0.06 -1.72 -11.86
C PRO A 21 0.96 -1.63 -10.73
N LEU A 22 0.55 -1.98 -9.51
CA LEU A 22 1.32 -2.00 -8.28
C LEU A 22 1.90 -3.38 -7.96
N VAL A 23 1.35 -4.48 -8.47
CA VAL A 23 1.85 -5.83 -8.15
C VAL A 23 3.26 -6.03 -8.70
N ASN A 24 4.17 -6.60 -7.89
CA ASN A 24 5.57 -6.85 -8.23
C ASN A 24 6.37 -5.59 -8.59
N THR A 25 6.04 -4.47 -7.96
CA THR A 25 6.72 -3.18 -8.17
C THR A 25 7.46 -2.71 -6.92
N LYS A 26 8.53 -1.94 -7.14
CA LYS A 26 9.29 -1.25 -6.09
C LYS A 26 9.09 0.27 -6.26
N TRP A 27 8.95 0.95 -5.13
CA TRP A 27 8.76 2.40 -5.06
C TRP A 27 9.73 2.98 -4.04
N GLU A 28 10.33 4.12 -4.36
CA GLU A 28 11.34 4.76 -3.52
C GLU A 28 10.92 6.19 -3.15
N ASN A 29 11.12 6.54 -1.88
CA ASN A 29 11.00 7.90 -1.36
C ASN A 29 12.38 8.38 -0.93
N LYS A 30 12.91 9.37 -1.63
CA LYS A 30 14.21 9.97 -1.30
C LYS A 30 14.00 11.05 -0.23
N VAL A 31 14.30 10.69 1.03
CA VAL A 31 14.22 11.60 2.18
C VAL A 31 15.41 12.57 2.19
N ALA A 32 16.60 12.06 1.89
CA ALA A 32 17.84 12.83 1.78
C ALA A 32 18.81 12.18 0.77
N GLU A 33 19.97 12.81 0.51
CA GLU A 33 20.94 12.32 -0.48
C GLU A 33 21.33 10.84 -0.28
N ASN A 34 21.54 10.44 0.98
CA ASN A 34 21.89 9.08 1.38
C ASN A 34 20.80 8.38 2.21
N CYS A 35 19.55 8.84 2.11
CA CYS A 35 18.41 8.29 2.85
C CYS A 35 17.27 8.03 1.87
N ILE A 36 17.13 6.76 1.47
CA ILE A 36 16.08 6.30 0.56
C ILE A 36 15.25 5.24 1.27
N SER A 37 14.00 5.57 1.54
CA SER A 37 12.99 4.62 2.02
C SER A 37 12.37 3.93 0.81
N TYR A 38 11.94 2.67 0.95
CA TYR A 38 11.31 1.95 -0.15
C TYR A 38 10.08 1.15 0.26
N LEU A 39 9.22 0.87 -0.73
CA LEU A 39 8.07 0.00 -0.67
C LEU A 39 8.11 -1.01 -1.82
N THR A 40 7.95 -2.29 -1.52
CA THR A 40 7.85 -3.35 -2.52
C THR A 40 6.52 -4.07 -2.35
N PHE A 41 5.72 -4.15 -3.41
CA PHE A 41 4.46 -4.91 -3.42
C PHE A 41 4.67 -6.25 -4.10
N LYS A 42 4.22 -7.34 -3.47
CA LYS A 42 4.38 -8.71 -3.97
C LYS A 42 3.05 -9.28 -4.45
N ALA A 43 3.10 -10.20 -5.41
CA ALA A 43 1.90 -10.84 -5.98
C ALA A 43 1.07 -11.66 -4.98
N ASP A 44 1.63 -12.04 -3.84
CA ASP A 44 0.93 -12.77 -2.77
C ASP A 44 0.09 -11.86 -1.84
N GLY A 45 0.00 -10.56 -2.15
CA GLY A 45 -0.75 -9.59 -1.33
C GLY A 45 0.02 -9.05 -0.13
N THR A 46 1.33 -9.32 -0.05
CA THR A 46 2.21 -8.76 0.98
C THR A 46 3.05 -7.60 0.46
N TYR A 47 3.48 -6.73 1.38
CA TYR A 47 4.43 -5.67 1.07
C TYR A 47 5.61 -5.71 2.02
N GLU A 48 6.74 -5.18 1.55
CA GLU A 48 7.91 -4.85 2.36
C GLU A 48 8.11 -3.34 2.32
N ASN A 49 8.54 -2.79 3.44
CA ASN A 49 8.97 -1.42 3.54
C ASN A 49 10.31 -1.34 4.28
N TYR A 50 11.13 -0.39 3.86
CA TYR A 50 12.26 0.09 4.65
C TYR A 50 12.15 1.59 4.85
N ASN A 51 12.28 2.05 6.10
CA ASN A 51 12.43 3.46 6.43
C ASN A 51 13.89 3.77 6.74
N CYS A 52 14.53 4.61 5.93
CA CYS A 52 15.93 4.97 6.08
C CYS A 52 16.21 5.87 7.30
N GLU A 53 15.24 6.68 7.73
CA GLU A 53 15.41 7.59 8.89
C GLU A 53 15.53 6.79 10.19
N TRP A 54 14.88 5.62 10.24
CA TRP A 54 14.89 4.75 11.42
C TRP A 54 15.75 3.49 11.22
N GLY A 55 16.21 3.23 9.99
CA GLY A 55 16.91 2.00 9.65
C GLY A 55 16.06 0.74 9.87
N TYR A 56 14.74 0.85 9.81
CA TYR A 56 13.81 -0.21 10.22
C TYR A 56 13.08 -0.82 9.03
N HIS A 57 12.96 -2.14 9.05
CA HIS A 57 12.21 -2.91 8.06
C HIS A 57 10.86 -3.32 8.64
N TYR A 58 9.80 -3.07 7.89
CA TYR A 58 8.45 -3.51 8.26
C TYR A 58 7.80 -4.21 7.07
N SER A 59 6.86 -5.08 7.39
CA SER A 59 6.14 -5.84 6.40
C SER A 59 4.68 -6.01 6.80
N GLY A 60 3.88 -6.47 5.87
CA GLY A 60 2.49 -6.76 6.17
C GLY A 60 1.69 -7.07 4.93
N LYS A 61 0.38 -6.84 5.04
CA LYS A 61 -0.56 -7.05 3.93
C LYS A 61 -0.96 -5.73 3.33
N TYR A 62 -1.32 -5.74 2.06
CA TYR A 62 -1.90 -4.57 1.43
C TYR A 62 -3.21 -4.91 0.72
N GLU A 63 -4.10 -3.92 0.67
CA GLU A 63 -5.38 -4.00 -0.02
C GLU A 63 -5.49 -2.82 -0.98
N ILE A 64 -5.97 -3.08 -2.20
CA ILE A 64 -6.13 -2.05 -3.22
C ILE A 64 -7.61 -1.93 -3.57
N LYS A 65 -8.16 -0.73 -3.40
CA LYS A 65 -9.53 -0.39 -3.77
C LYS A 65 -9.50 0.88 -4.60
N LYS A 66 -9.80 0.76 -5.90
CA LYS A 66 -9.63 1.83 -6.89
C LYS A 66 -8.17 2.33 -6.90
N ASP A 67 -7.96 3.61 -6.59
CA ASP A 67 -6.66 4.27 -6.48
C ASP A 67 -6.09 4.24 -5.05
N THR A 68 -6.84 3.73 -4.08
CA THR A 68 -6.45 3.73 -2.68
C THR A 68 -5.78 2.41 -2.31
N ILE A 69 -4.61 2.51 -1.69
CA ILE A 69 -3.86 1.38 -1.13
C ILE A 69 -3.91 1.51 0.39
N THR A 70 -4.37 0.46 1.07
CA THR A 70 -4.27 0.34 2.52
C THR A 70 -3.15 -0.62 2.85
N LEU A 71 -2.20 -0.17 3.68
CA LEU A 71 -1.14 -1.01 4.22
C LEU A 71 -1.51 -1.40 5.65
N LEU A 72 -1.56 -2.70 5.91
CA LEU A 72 -1.76 -3.29 7.22
C LEU A 72 -0.41 -3.80 7.70
N GLU A 73 0.26 -3.01 8.53
CA GLU A 73 1.55 -3.36 9.13
C GLU A 73 1.35 -4.43 10.19
N ILE A 74 2.10 -5.52 10.09
CA ILE A 74 2.01 -6.65 11.00
C ILE A 74 3.36 -6.78 11.69
N ASP A 75 3.36 -6.61 13.01
CA ASP A 75 4.55 -6.77 13.86
C ASP A 75 4.16 -7.37 15.21
N LEU A 76 5.14 -7.59 16.09
CA LEU A 76 4.90 -8.02 17.46
C LEU A 76 4.09 -6.97 18.21
N LEU A 77 3.06 -7.43 18.94
CA LEU A 77 2.24 -6.53 19.76
C LEU A 77 3.06 -5.85 20.86
N SER A 78 4.14 -6.49 21.34
CA SER A 78 5.08 -5.93 22.32
C SER A 78 5.66 -4.58 21.92
N ASP A 79 5.70 -4.28 20.61
CA ASP A 79 6.32 -3.07 20.09
C ASP A 79 5.35 -1.88 20.12
N VAL A 80 4.11 -2.10 20.61
CA VAL A 80 3.08 -1.07 20.81
C VAL A 80 2.93 -0.78 22.32
N PRO A 81 2.81 0.50 22.74
CA PRO A 81 2.81 0.90 24.17
C PRO A 81 1.70 0.34 25.08
N SER A 82 0.84 -0.56 24.60
CA SER A 82 -0.39 -0.99 25.27
C SER A 82 -0.40 -2.46 25.71
N VAL A 83 0.75 -3.12 25.85
CA VAL A 83 0.79 -4.59 26.02
C VAL A 83 1.17 -5.03 27.45
N ASN A 84 0.29 -5.86 28.01
CA ASN A 84 0.51 -6.67 29.21
C ASN A 84 1.39 -7.89 28.89
N GLU A 85 2.04 -8.49 29.91
CA GLU A 85 3.00 -9.63 29.76
C GLU A 85 2.45 -10.81 28.92
N GLU A 86 1.13 -10.92 28.78
CA GLU A 86 0.41 -12.00 28.11
C GLU A 86 0.51 -11.98 26.56
N ASN A 87 0.92 -10.88 25.92
CA ASN A 87 0.96 -10.76 24.46
C ASN A 87 2.34 -10.51 23.84
N ASN A 88 3.42 -10.63 24.63
CA ASN A 88 4.80 -10.33 24.19
C ASN A 88 5.31 -11.15 22.98
N TYR A 89 4.60 -12.22 22.58
CA TYR A 89 5.01 -13.10 21.47
C TYR A 89 3.98 -13.18 20.34
N LYS A 90 2.91 -12.38 20.40
CA LYS A 90 1.85 -12.40 19.36
C LYS A 90 2.11 -11.31 18.34
N THR A 91 2.00 -11.66 17.07
CA THR A 91 1.95 -10.68 15.98
C THR A 91 0.51 -10.17 15.80
N GLY A 92 0.35 -8.89 15.53
CA GLY A 92 -0.95 -8.28 15.22
C GLY A 92 -0.81 -7.13 14.23
N ILE A 93 -1.95 -6.57 13.81
CA ILE A 93 -1.93 -5.34 13.01
C ILE A 93 -1.60 -4.19 13.95
N ILE A 94 -0.38 -3.66 13.85
CA ILE A 94 0.09 -2.58 14.72
C ILE A 94 -0.14 -1.20 14.10
N ARG A 95 -0.27 -1.13 12.77
CA ARG A 95 -0.45 0.13 12.04
C ARG A 95 -1.29 -0.03 10.80
N ARG A 96 -2.03 1.03 10.48
CA ARG A 96 -2.75 1.18 9.22
C ARG A 96 -2.26 2.44 8.53
N ASN A 97 -1.54 2.27 7.42
CA ASN A 97 -1.14 3.38 6.56
C ASN A 97 -2.01 3.39 5.30
N LYS A 98 -2.17 4.56 4.70
CA LYS A 98 -2.88 4.69 3.42
C LYS A 98 -1.99 5.42 2.41
N LEU A 99 -2.03 4.95 1.18
CA LEU A 99 -1.42 5.59 0.03
C LEU A 99 -2.47 5.81 -1.06
N ILE A 100 -2.29 6.85 -1.87
CA ILE A 100 -3.08 7.07 -3.08
C ILE A 100 -2.17 6.90 -4.30
N TYR A 101 -2.57 6.02 -5.23
CA TYR A 101 -1.90 5.82 -6.50
C TYR A 101 -2.30 6.91 -7.49
N LYS A 102 -1.30 7.69 -7.94
CA LYS A 102 -1.48 8.80 -8.90
C LYS A 102 -0.86 8.49 -10.26
N GLY A 103 -0.66 7.21 -10.59
CA GLY A 103 -0.02 6.78 -11.84
C GLY A 103 1.50 6.75 -11.75
N SER A 104 2.12 7.93 -11.62
CA SER A 104 3.59 8.06 -11.57
C SER A 104 4.18 8.03 -10.17
N PHE A 105 3.36 8.26 -9.14
CA PHE A 105 3.78 8.25 -7.74
C PHE A 105 2.71 7.68 -6.82
N LEU A 106 3.14 7.27 -5.62
CA LEU A 106 2.29 6.98 -4.48
C LEU A 106 2.35 8.13 -3.50
N GLN A 107 1.20 8.70 -3.18
CA GLN A 107 1.09 9.77 -2.21
C GLN A 107 0.75 9.20 -0.83
N TYR A 108 1.58 9.47 0.18
CA TYR A 108 1.28 9.05 1.54
C TYR A 108 0.12 9.86 2.12
N VAL A 109 -0.78 9.19 2.84
CA VAL A 109 -1.82 9.82 3.66
C VAL A 109 -1.39 9.69 5.11
N SER A 110 -1.30 10.82 5.82
CA SER A 110 -0.85 10.83 7.22
C SER A 110 -1.65 9.85 8.07
N TRP A 111 -0.96 9.07 8.91
CA TRP A 111 -1.57 8.18 9.91
C TRP A 111 -2.49 8.93 10.87
N GLU A 112 -2.26 10.24 11.07
CA GLU A 112 -3.09 11.12 11.89
C GLU A 112 -4.53 11.25 11.35
N ASN A 113 -4.77 10.91 10.07
CA ASN A 113 -6.11 10.85 9.50
C ASN A 113 -6.85 9.53 9.83
N TYR A 114 -6.25 8.62 10.59
CA TYR A 114 -6.91 7.40 11.05
C TYR A 114 -7.45 7.59 12.46
N ASP A 115 -8.77 7.61 12.59
CA ASP A 115 -9.47 7.57 13.87
C ASP A 115 -9.41 6.14 14.42
N HIS A 116 -8.48 5.95 15.36
CA HIS A 116 -8.21 4.66 16.00
C HIS A 116 -9.37 4.18 16.88
N GLU A 117 -10.12 5.10 17.51
CA GLU A 117 -11.24 4.75 18.39
C GLU A 117 -12.39 4.15 17.59
N ASN A 118 -12.67 4.72 16.40
CA ASN A 118 -13.77 4.32 15.55
C ASN A 118 -13.35 3.44 14.37
N ASN A 119 -12.07 3.09 14.27
CA ASN A 119 -11.49 2.30 13.17
C ASN A 119 -11.84 2.82 11.77
N LYS A 120 -11.79 4.14 11.58
CA LYS A 120 -12.18 4.79 10.33
C LYS A 120 -11.16 5.84 9.93
N TRP A 121 -11.03 6.09 8.63
CA TRP A 121 -10.31 7.26 8.15
C TRP A 121 -11.22 8.49 8.31
N SER A 122 -10.77 9.50 9.05
CA SER A 122 -11.54 10.71 9.36
C SER A 122 -11.00 11.93 8.62
N GLY A 123 -11.91 12.86 8.30
CA GLY A 123 -11.58 14.22 7.86
C GLY A 123 -11.18 14.41 6.40
N ASP A 124 -10.94 15.69 6.06
CA ASP A 124 -10.25 16.08 4.84
C ASP A 124 -8.84 15.48 4.86
N ILE A 125 -8.46 14.77 3.79
CA ILE A 125 -7.18 14.06 3.74
C ILE A 125 -6.04 15.09 3.80
N ILE A 126 -5.31 15.12 4.92
CA ILE A 126 -4.07 15.88 5.01
C ILE A 126 -2.99 15.11 4.25
N PHE A 127 -2.59 15.65 3.11
CA PHE A 127 -1.45 15.17 2.37
C PHE A 127 -0.19 15.88 2.88
N PRO A 128 0.79 15.17 3.48
CA PRO A 128 2.08 15.78 3.71
C PRO A 128 2.65 16.20 2.35
N GLU A 129 3.05 17.47 2.23
CA GLU A 129 3.48 18.09 0.98
C GLU A 129 4.67 17.38 0.29
N LYS A 130 5.36 16.45 0.98
CA LYS A 130 6.68 15.95 0.59
C LYS A 130 6.88 14.43 0.62
N ILE A 131 5.90 13.63 1.03
CA ILE A 131 6.07 12.16 1.08
C ILE A 131 5.37 11.53 -0.11
N PHE A 132 6.15 11.34 -1.18
CA PHE A 132 5.75 10.61 -2.36
C PHE A 132 6.77 9.52 -2.67
N TYR A 133 6.29 8.34 -3.04
CA TYR A 133 7.15 7.28 -3.55
C TYR A 133 7.08 7.26 -5.07
N ILE A 134 8.23 7.15 -5.72
CA ILE A 134 8.36 7.07 -7.17
C ILE A 134 8.64 5.62 -7.58
N LYS A 135 7.99 5.15 -8.65
CA LYS A 135 8.20 3.80 -9.16
C LYS A 135 9.62 3.64 -9.67
N VAL A 136 10.29 2.58 -9.26
CA VAL A 136 11.60 2.19 -9.77
C VAL A 136 11.40 1.11 -10.82
N ALA A 137 12.08 1.25 -11.96
CA ALA A 137 12.14 0.19 -12.96
C ALA A 137 12.92 -0.99 -12.39
N LYS A 138 12.44 -2.22 -12.63
CA LYS A 138 13.21 -3.44 -12.36
C LYS A 138 14.35 -3.58 -13.36
#